data_AF-A0AAU1JHV4-F1
#
_entry.id   AF-A0AAU1JHV4-F1
#
_cell.length_a   1.000
_cell.length_b   1.000
_cell.length_c   1.000
_cell.angle_alpha   90.00
_cell.angle_beta   90.00
_cell.angle_gamma   90.00
#
_symmetry.space_group_name_H-M   'P 1'
#
loop_
_entity.id
_entity.type
_entity.pdbx_description
1 polymer ?
#
loop_
_entity_poly.entity_id
_entity_poly.type
_entity_poly.pdbx_seq_one_letter_code
_entity_poly.pdbx_strand_id
1 'polypeptide(L)' 'MPTADETRRRRAAALALRASGNPWPDVAAVAGYSSGRHAARAVRQELDRRITSAEQQLAHARELTAQIFGN' A
#
# COMPACT_ATOMS: atom_id res chain seq x y z
N MET A 1 13.91 14.97 8.41
CA MET A 1 12.69 14.15 8.45
C MET A 1 12.10 14.13 7.04
N PRO A 2 11.87 12.97 6.42
CA PRO A 2 11.24 12.93 5.10
C PRO A 2 9.81 13.46 5.16
N THR A 3 9.36 14.14 4.11
CA THR A 3 7.97 14.64 4.07
C THR A 3 6.96 13.49 3.96
N ALA A 4 5.71 13.72 4.33
CA ALA A 4 4.64 12.72 4.16
C ALA A 4 4.50 12.29 2.70
N ASP A 5 4.66 13.23 1.78
CA ASP A 5 4.61 12.98 0.34
C ASP A 5 5.82 12.17 -0.16
N GLU A 6 7.02 12.50 0.29
CA GLU A 6 8.24 11.73 -0.01
C GLU A 6 8.15 10.30 0.52
N THR A 7 7.59 10.14 1.72
CA THR A 7 7.33 8.82 2.31
C THR A 7 6.32 8.02 1.48
N ARG A 8 5.26 8.66 1.00
CA ARG A 8 4.28 8.04 0.11
C ARG A 8 4.91 7.63 -1.23
N ARG A 9 5.74 8.50 -1.83
CA ARG A 9 6.45 8.21 -3.08
C ARG A 9 7.43 7.04 -2.93
N ARG A 10 8.22 7.01 -1.86
CA ARG A 10 9.12 5.88 -1.54
C ARG A 10 8.36 4.56 -1.41
N ARG A 11 7.20 4.57 -0.73
CA ARG A 11 6.33 3.38 -0.62
C ARG A 11 5.77 2.93 -1.96
N ALA A 12 5.33 3.87 -2.81
CA ALA A 12 4.83 3.54 -4.15
C ALA A 12 5.93 2.92 -5.02
N ALA A 13 7.16 3.47 -4.98
CA ALA A 13 8.31 2.90 -5.66
C ALA A 13 8.64 1.49 -5.15
N ALA A 14 8.60 1.29 -3.83
CA ALA A 14 8.84 0.00 -3.21
C ALA A 14 7.81 -1.07 -3.64
N LEU A 15 6.53 -0.68 -3.71
CA LEU A 15 5.44 -1.54 -4.16
C LEU A 15 5.61 -1.95 -5.63
N ALA A 16 5.86 -0.98 -6.51
CA ALA A 16 6.06 -1.24 -7.93
C ALA A 16 7.25 -2.18 -8.15
N LEU A 17 8.37 -1.90 -7.50
CA LEU A 17 9.57 -2.70 -7.62
C LEU A 17 9.38 -4.13 -7.08
N ARG A 18 8.69 -4.27 -5.94
CA ARG A 18 8.38 -5.60 -5.39
C ARG A 18 7.42 -6.38 -6.29
N ALA A 19 6.43 -5.72 -6.89
CA ALA A 19 5.49 -6.33 -7.84
C ALA A 19 6.19 -6.86 -9.09
N SER A 20 7.29 -6.24 -9.51
CA SER A 20 8.17 -6.74 -10.58
C SER A 20 9.02 -7.95 -10.19
N GLY A 21 8.86 -8.50 -8.97
CA GLY A 21 9.57 -9.70 -8.52
C GLY A 21 10.94 -9.46 -7.88
N ASN A 22 11.34 -8.20 -7.68
CA ASN A 22 12.65 -7.88 -7.12
C ASN A 22 12.81 -8.34 -5.67
N PRO A 23 14.03 -8.72 -5.26
CA PRO A 23 14.31 -9.10 -3.89
C PRO A 23 14.25 -7.87 -2.96
N TRP A 24 13.95 -8.10 -1.68
CA TRP A 24 13.77 -7.02 -0.71
C TRP A 24 14.97 -6.07 -0.52
N PRO A 25 16.24 -6.50 -0.63
CA PRO A 25 17.38 -5.59 -0.61
C PRO A 25 17.32 -4.52 -1.71
N ASP A 26 16.93 -4.89 -2.93
CA ASP A 26 16.82 -3.96 -4.06
C ASP A 26 15.66 -2.99 -3.85
N VAL A 27 14.55 -3.51 -3.32
CA VAL A 27 13.40 -2.70 -2.90
C VAL A 27 13.81 -1.67 -1.85
N ALA A 28 14.66 -2.05 -0.89
CA ALA A 28 15.16 -1.14 0.12
C ALA A 28 16.08 -0.07 -0.47
N ALA A 29 16.99 -0.43 -1.35
CA ALA A 29 17.91 0.50 -2.00
C ALA A 29 17.16 1.58 -2.81
N VAL A 30 16.21 1.16 -3.64
CA VAL A 30 15.46 2.09 -4.52
C VAL A 30 14.49 2.97 -3.73
N ALA A 31 13.85 2.43 -2.69
CA ALA A 31 12.90 3.19 -1.88
C ALA A 31 13.52 3.92 -0.68
N GLY A 32 14.85 3.83 -0.49
CA GLY A 32 15.54 4.50 0.60
C GLY A 32 15.23 3.93 1.99
N TYR A 33 14.97 2.63 2.11
CA TYR A 33 14.86 1.94 3.39
C TYR A 33 16.23 1.42 3.84
N SER A 34 16.47 1.40 5.15
CA SER A 34 17.77 0.98 5.69
C SER A 34 18.02 -0.54 5.64
N SER A 35 17.02 -1.35 5.33
CA SER A 35 17.20 -2.79 5.11
C SER A 35 16.05 -3.39 4.31
N GLY A 36 16.28 -4.55 3.68
CA GLY A 36 15.22 -5.32 3.03
C GLY A 36 14.08 -5.70 3.99
N ARG A 37 14.39 -5.95 5.27
CA ARG A 37 13.36 -6.22 6.30
C ARG A 37 12.51 -4.99 6.58
N HIS A 38 13.12 -3.80 6.62
CA HIS A 38 12.38 -2.55 6.76
C HIS A 38 11.50 -2.25 5.54
N ALA A 39 12.02 -2.48 4.33
CA ALA A 39 11.23 -2.39 3.11
C ALA A 39 10.03 -3.37 3.14
N ALA A 40 10.27 -4.63 3.51
CA ALA A 40 9.22 -5.65 3.61
C ALA A 40 8.12 -5.25 4.59
N ARG A 41 8.49 -4.78 5.78
CA ARG A 41 7.53 -4.33 6.79
C ARG A 41 6.75 -3.10 6.33
N ALA A 42 7.42 -2.11 5.75
CA ALA A 42 6.79 -0.88 5.26
C ALA A 42 5.82 -1.16 4.09
N VAL A 43 6.23 -2.01 3.16
CA VAL A 43 5.38 -2.44 2.03
C VAL A 43 4.16 -3.21 2.54
N ARG A 44 4.35 -4.15 3.46
CA ARG A 44 3.23 -4.91 4.06
C ARG A 44 2.21 -3.98 4.73
N GLN A 45 2.67 -3.06 5.57
CA GLN A 45 1.77 -2.10 6.25
C GLN A 45 0.98 -1.25 5.26
N GLU A 46 1.59 -0.83 4.16
CA GLU A 46 0.90 -0.08 3.11
C GLU A 46 -0.13 -0.93 2.37
N LEU A 47 0.19 -2.20 2.09
CA LEU A 47 -0.77 -3.15 1.50
C LEU A 47 -1.96 -3.39 2.43
N ASP A 48 -1.70 -3.66 3.71
CA ASP A 48 -2.74 -3.87 4.72
C ASP A 48 -3.67 -2.64 4.79
N ARG A 49 -3.09 -1.42 4.81
CA ARG A 49 -3.86 -0.16 4.78
C ARG A 49 -4.75 -0.04 3.54
N ARG A 50 -4.23 -0.40 2.37
CA ARG A 50 -4.97 -0.35 1.10
C ARG A 50 -6.08 -1.40 1.06
N ILE A 51 -5.83 -2.60 1.58
CA ILE A 51 -6.84 -3.66 1.71
C ILE A 51 -7.98 -3.17 2.60
N THR A 52 -7.68 -2.68 3.80
CA THR A 52 -8.71 -2.14 4.70
C THR A 52 -9.48 -0.99 4.07
N SER A 53 -8.81 -0.08 3.37
CA SER A 53 -9.48 1.03 2.66
C SER A 53 -10.40 0.52 1.55
N ALA A 54 -9.99 -0.51 0.81
CA ALA A 54 -10.79 -1.11 -0.25
C ALA A 54 -11.99 -1.86 0.32
N GLU A 55 -11.83 -2.58 1.43
CA GLU A 55 -12.92 -3.26 2.14
C GLU A 55 -13.97 -2.25 2.63
N GLN A 56 -13.55 -1.12 3.19
CA GLN A 56 -14.45 -0.05 3.61
C GLN A 56 -15.21 0.56 2.43
N GLN A 57 -14.52 0.82 1.31
CA GLN A 57 -15.16 1.31 0.09
C GLN A 57 -16.16 0.30 -0.47
N LEU A 58 -15.83 -0.99 -0.44
CA LEU A 58 -16.73 -2.06 -0.88
C LEU A 58 -17.96 -2.18 0.03
N ALA A 59 -17.79 -2.07 1.35
CA ALA A 59 -18.89 -2.07 2.30
C ALA A 59 -19.83 -0.87 2.05
N HIS A 60 -19.26 0.32 1.85
CA HIS A 60 -20.04 1.51 1.53
C HIS A 60 -20.78 1.39 0.19
N ALA A 61 -20.13 0.87 -0.85
CA ALA A 61 -20.77 0.64 -2.15
C ALA A 61 -21.92 -0.37 -2.05
N ARG A 62 -21.79 -1.42 -1.24
CA ARG A 62 -22.86 -2.39 -0.97
C ARG A 62 -24.03 -1.76 -0.24
N GLU A 63 -23.75 -0.92 0.75
CA GLU A 63 -24.77 -0.16 1.48
C GLU A 63 -25.57 0.75 0.53
N LEU A 64 -24.87 1.53 -0.30
CA LEU A 64 -25.52 2.37 -1.32
C LEU A 64 -26.34 1.54 -2.31
N THR A 65 -25.82 0.38 -2.75
CA THR A 65 -26.56 -0.52 -3.65
C THR A 65 -27.85 -1.01 -3.00
N ALA A 66 -27.80 -1.41 -1.72
CA ALA A 66 -28.98 -1.82 -0.98
C ALA A 66 -29.98 -0.67 -0.81
N GLN A 67 -29.53 0.57 -0.59
CA GLN A 67 -30.42 1.73 -0.51
C GLN A 67 -31.10 2.06 -1.85
N ILE A 68 -30.42 1.85 -2.99
CA ILE A 68 -30.94 2.17 -4.32
C ILE A 68 -31.87 1.08 -4.86
N PHE A 69 -31.48 -0.19 -4.71
CA PHE A 69 -32.17 -1.32 -5.34
C PHE A 69 -32.89 -2.25 -4.34
N GLY A 70 -32.67 -2.07 -3.05
CA GLY A 70 -33.33 -2.82 -1.98
C GLY A 70 -34.56 -2.07 -1.46
N ASN A 71 -35.65 -2.12 -2.23
CA ASN A 71 -37.03 -2.08 -1.76
C ASN A 71 -37.75 -3.29 -2.34
#